data_AF-A0A2E7H2C7-F1
#
_entry.id   AF-A0A2E7H2C7-F1
#
_cell.length_a   1.000
_cell.length_b   1.000
_cell.length_c   1.000
_cell.angle_alpha   90.00
_cell.angle_beta   90.00
_cell.angle_gamma   90.00
#
_symmetry.space_group_name_H-M   'P 1'
#
loop_
_entity.id
_entity.type
_entity.pdbx_description
1 polymer ?
#
loop_
_entity_poly.entity_id
_entity_poly.type
_entity_poly.pdbx_seq_one_letter_code
_entity_poly.pdbx_strand_id
1 'polypeptide(L)' 'MPRMACIDCGVFVAEAESWQAMLVKMMQHHLEDHHDVISGHTDRPAGAWMERFMMAYRAAEASDAKVP' A
#
# COMPACT_ATOMS: atom_id res chain seq x y z
N MET A 1 -8.94 -12.98 1.38
CA MET A 1 -8.40 -11.97 0.46
C MET A 1 -7.87 -10.82 1.28
N PRO A 2 -6.54 -10.55 1.32
CA PRO A 2 -5.99 -9.54 2.20
C PRO A 2 -6.59 -8.15 1.96
N ARG A 3 -7.00 -7.53 3.07
CA ARG A 3 -7.49 -6.16 3.14
C ARG A 3 -6.41 -5.28 3.75
N MET A 4 -6.04 -4.21 3.04
CA MET A 4 -4.96 -3.31 3.44
C MET A 4 -5.42 -1.86 3.34
N ALA A 5 -5.16 -1.08 4.39
CA ALA A 5 -5.34 0.37 4.39
C ALA A 5 -4.11 1.06 3.79
N CYS A 6 -4.31 2.22 3.17
CA CYS A 6 -3.23 3.04 2.64
C CYS A 6 -2.21 3.36 3.74
N ILE A 7 -0.92 3.14 3.45
CA ILE A 7 0.17 3.27 4.43
C ILE A 7 0.51 4.71 4.78
N ASP A 8 -0.03 5.68 4.04
CA ASP A 8 0.25 7.10 4.21
C ASP A 8 -0.92 7.86 4.85
N CYS A 9 -2.18 7.51 4.54
CA CYS A 9 -3.36 8.18 5.12
C CYS A 9 -4.32 7.29 5.91
N GLY A 10 -4.31 5.97 5.69
CA GLY A 10 -5.28 5.05 6.31
C GLY A 10 -6.74 5.23 5.87
N VAL A 11 -7.06 6.20 5.02
CA VAL A 11 -8.43 6.53 4.58
C VAL A 11 -8.89 5.57 3.48
N PHE A 12 -8.02 5.30 2.49
CA PHE A 12 -8.30 4.33 1.45
C PHE A 12 -8.02 2.91 1.93
N VAL A 13 -8.90 1.98 1.59
CA VAL A 13 -8.74 0.55 1.88
C VAL A 13 -8.98 -0.24 0.61
N ALA A 14 -8.01 -1.10 0.26
CA ALA A 14 -8.12 -2.01 -0.87
C ALA A 14 -8.11 -3.46 -0.41
N GLU A 15 -8.73 -4.29 -1.23
CA GLU A 15 -8.74 -5.75 -1.12
C GLU A 15 -8.20 -6.32 -2.42
N ALA A 16 -7.33 -7.33 -2.34
CA ALA A 16 -6.76 -7.97 -3.51
C ALA A 16 -6.35 -9.41 -3.21
N GLU A 17 -6.31 -10.25 -4.25
CA GLU A 17 -5.88 -11.65 -4.14
C GLU A 17 -4.36 -11.82 -4.18
N SER A 18 -3.63 -10.78 -4.57
CA SER A 18 -2.17 -10.78 -4.65
C SER A 18 -1.58 -9.42 -4.34
N TRP A 19 -0.30 -9.41 -3.96
CA TRP A 19 0.43 -8.18 -3.67
C TRP A 19 0.56 -7.29 -4.90
N GLN A 20 0.66 -7.85 -6.11
CA GLN A 20 0.73 -7.06 -7.34
C GLN A 20 -0.58 -6.31 -7.60
N ALA A 21 -1.72 -6.99 -7.41
CA ALA A 21 -3.03 -6.36 -7.56
C ALA A 21 -3.28 -5.31 -6.47
N MET A 22 -2.81 -5.56 -5.24
CA MET A 22 -2.85 -4.56 -4.17
C MET A 22 -1.99 -3.34 -4.50
N LEU A 23 -0.78 -3.56 -5.03
CA LEU A 23 0.15 -2.50 -5.41
C LEU A 23 -0.48 -1.57 -6.44
N VAL A 24 -1.09 -2.12 -7.50
CA VAL A 24 -1.77 -1.32 -8.53
C VAL A 24 -2.85 -0.42 -7.92
N LYS A 25 -3.72 -0.98 -7.07
CA LYS A 25 -4.80 -0.22 -6.40
C LYS A 25 -4.25 0.87 -5.48
N MET A 26 -3.20 0.56 -4.72
CA MET A 26 -2.56 1.51 -3.81
C MET A 26 -1.83 2.61 -4.56
N MET A 27 -1.16 2.30 -5.67
CA MET A 27 -0.49 3.29 -6.50
C MET A 27 -1.46 4.23 -7.19
N GLN A 28 -2.64 3.75 -7.62
CA GLN A 28 -3.69 4.61 -8.16
C GLN A 28 -4.11 5.67 -7.14
N HIS A 29 -4.47 5.26 -5.93
CA HIS A 29 -4.80 6.18 -4.84
C HIS A 29 -3.61 7.11 -4.49
N HIS A 30 -2.40 6.58 -4.43
CA HIS A 30 -1.22 7.37 -4.10
C HIS A 30 -0.91 8.44 -5.17
N LEU A 31 -1.19 8.17 -6.45
CA LEU A 31 -1.07 9.17 -7.52
C LEU A 31 -2.17 10.24 -7.47
N GLU A 32 -3.35 9.91 -6.96
CA GLU A 32 -4.49 10.84 -6.87
C GLU A 32 -4.41 11.74 -5.62
N ASP A 33 -4.17 11.14 -4.44
CA ASP A 33 -4.27 11.81 -3.14
C ASP A 33 -2.91 12.10 -2.50
N HIS A 34 -1.83 11.50 -3.01
CA HIS A 34 -0.46 11.63 -2.48
C HIS A 34 0.54 12.00 -3.59
N HIS A 35 0.07 12.64 -4.67
CA HIS A 35 0.93 13.04 -5.80
C HIS A 35 2.10 13.94 -5.35
N ASP A 36 1.92 14.70 -4.27
CA ASP A 36 2.94 15.53 -3.63
C ASP A 36 4.15 14.71 -3.11
N VAL A 37 3.95 13.43 -2.79
CA VAL A 37 5.02 12.49 -2.41
C VAL A 37 5.89 12.11 -3.62
N ILE A 38 5.33 12.09 -4.83
CA ILE A 38 6.04 11.73 -6.08
C ILE A 38 6.72 12.96 -6.70
N SER A 39 6.06 14.13 -6.66
CA SER A 39 6.58 15.36 -7.27
C SER A 39 7.53 16.16 -6.36
N GLY A 40 7.55 15.90 -5.04
CA GLY A 40 8.15 16.82 -4.06
C GLY A 40 9.41 16.39 -3.32
N HIS A 41 9.82 15.10 -3.33
CA HIS A 41 10.91 14.67 -2.45
C HIS A 41 11.91 13.70 -3.10
N THR A 42 12.94 14.28 -3.69
CA THR A 42 14.26 13.67 -3.97
C THR A 42 14.97 13.10 -2.73
N ASP A 43 14.38 13.18 -1.52
CA ASP A 43 14.98 12.72 -0.25
C ASP A 43 14.32 11.48 0.38
N ARG A 44 13.24 10.94 -0.20
CA ARG A 44 12.73 9.62 0.19
C ARG A 44 12.76 8.69 -1.03
N PRO A 45 13.76 7.79 -1.13
CA PRO A 45 13.89 6.95 -2.32
C PRO A 45 12.63 6.09 -2.46
N ALA A 46 12.11 5.96 -3.68
CA ALA A 46 10.96 5.11 -4.00
C ALA A 46 11.07 3.68 -3.41
N GLY A 47 12.30 3.20 -3.17
CA GLY A 47 12.57 1.97 -2.42
C GLY A 47 11.95 1.94 -1.01
N ALA A 48 12.01 3.04 -0.26
CA ALA A 48 11.46 3.12 1.10
C ALA A 48 9.94 3.00 1.14
N TRP A 49 9.24 3.46 0.09
CA TRP A 49 7.79 3.28 -0.01
C TRP A 49 7.44 1.83 -0.33
N MET A 50 8.14 1.21 -1.28
CA MET A 50 7.94 -0.20 -1.63
C MET A 50 8.21 -1.14 -0.43
N GLU A 51 9.24 -0.87 0.37
CA GLU A 51 9.52 -1.62 1.59
C GLU A 51 8.38 -1.52 2.61
N ARG A 52 7.89 -0.30 2.88
CA ARG A 52 6.74 -0.07 3.78
C ARG A 52 5.48 -0.76 3.25
N PHE A 53 5.24 -0.70 1.94
CA PHE A 53 4.13 -1.39 1.30
C PHE A 53 4.22 -2.90 1.51
N MET A 54 5.37 -3.52 1.23
CA MET A 54 5.55 -4.97 1.39
C MET A 54 5.39 -5.43 2.84
N MET A 55 5.85 -4.63 3.82
CA MET A 55 5.63 -4.91 5.23
C MET A 55 4.14 -4.87 5.60
N ALA A 56 3.42 -3.84 5.16
CA ALA A 56 2.00 -3.69 5.43
C ALA A 56 1.16 -4.78 4.74
N TYR A 57 1.49 -5.14 3.51
CA TYR A 57 0.81 -6.22 2.79
C TYR A 57 1.00 -7.58 3.49
N ARG A 58 2.22 -7.92 3.94
CA ARG A 58 2.45 -9.16 4.70
C ARG A 58 1.66 -9.20 6.00
N ALA A 59 1.51 -8.07 6.68
CA ALA A 59 0.68 -7.97 7.89
C ALA A 59 -0.81 -8.17 7.58
N ALA A 60 -1.30 -7.61 6.47
CA ALA A 60 -2.66 -7.82 5.99
C ALA A 60 -2.92 -9.28 5.60
N GLU A 61 -2.00 -9.91 4.88
CA GLU A 61 -2.07 -11.33 4.50
C GLU A 61 -2.08 -12.26 5.71
N ALA A 62 -1.21 -12.01 6.70
CA ALA A 62 -1.21 -12.77 7.95
C ALA A 62 -2.47 -12.55 8.82
N SER A 63 -3.15 -11.42 8.65
CA SER A 63 -4.40 -11.13 9.36
C SER A 63 -5.59 -11.81 8.69
N ASP A 64 -5.65 -11.80 7.36
CA ASP A 64 -6.65 -12.51 6.56
C ASP A 64 -6.55 -14.03 6.78
N ALA A 65 -5.34 -14.59 6.81
CA ALA A 65 -5.13 -16.02 7.07
C ALA A 65 -5.55 -16.49 8.48
N LYS A 66 -5.76 -15.57 9.43
CA LYS A 66 -6.21 -15.87 10.80
C LYS A 66 -7.72 -15.78 10.98
N VAL A 67 -8.45 -15.29 9.98
CA VAL A 67 -9.93 -15.22 10.00
C VAL A 67 -10.44 -16.45 9.22
N PRO A 68 -10.92 -17.50 9.91
CA PRO A 68 -11.45 -18.70 9.26
C PRO A 68 -12.78 -18.47 8.54
#